data_AF-X1NNG5-F1
#
_entry.id   AF-X1NNG5-F1
#
_cell.length_a   1.000
_cell.length_b   1.000
_cell.length_c   1.000
_cell.angle_alpha   90.00
_cell.angle_beta   90.00
_cell.angle_gamma   90.00
#
_symmetry.space_group_name_H-M   'P 1'
#
loop_
_entity.id
_entity.type
_entity.pdbx_description
1 polymer ?
#
loop_
_entity_poly.entity_id
_entity_poly.type
_entity_poly.pdbx_seq_one_letter_code
_entity_poly.pdbx_strand_id
1 'polypeptide(L)'
;MLQRSGMVAFDAETTGINPRRDKLLGISAANNGQSAYFFPVGYPDWPGRLLADDSIPKIAHNAIFDRSVLKQHGIIIDNIIDTMIAAHLVGELALNLKGLSARWLSMKVTSYDELKKPMGQLTLDELCGYSGPHSIAAWLLWQELEPMLRRWGSYDIFHELEMPLVPVLSDMELNGAMIDAD
;
A
#
# COMPACT_ATOMS: atom_id res chain seq x y z
N MET A 1 15.84 -5.37 -10.56
CA MET A 1 15.29 -4.10 -11.11
C MET A 1 14.76 -3.20 -9.99
N LEU A 2 13.92 -3.72 -9.08
CA LEU A 2 13.41 -2.98 -7.91
C LEU A 2 14.49 -2.68 -6.83
N GLN A 3 15.52 -3.51 -6.67
CA GLN A 3 16.55 -3.33 -5.61
C GLN A 3 17.49 -2.11 -5.77
N ARG A 4 17.44 -1.37 -6.89
CA ARG A 4 18.40 -0.28 -7.17
C ARG A 4 17.92 1.12 -6.78
N SER A 5 16.65 1.28 -6.40
CA SER A 5 15.98 2.58 -6.19
C SER A 5 16.01 3.09 -4.74
N GLY A 6 16.61 2.34 -3.81
CA GLY A 6 16.67 2.70 -2.39
C GLY A 6 15.34 2.61 -1.63
N MET A 7 14.20 2.60 -2.32
CA MET A 7 12.84 2.39 -1.79
C MET A 7 11.95 1.71 -2.85
N VAL A 8 10.80 1.19 -2.44
CA VAL A 8 9.82 0.54 -3.33
C VAL A 8 8.40 0.92 -2.94
N ALA A 9 7.56 1.29 -3.90
CA ALA A 9 6.12 1.39 -3.70
C ALA A 9 5.47 0.06 -4.03
N PHE A 10 4.46 -0.35 -3.25
CA PHE A 10 3.76 -1.61 -3.46
C PHE A 10 2.29 -1.51 -3.06
N ASP A 11 1.51 -2.46 -3.53
CA ASP A 11 0.10 -2.65 -3.18
C ASP A 11 -0.26 -4.15 -3.26
N ALA A 12 -0.97 -4.66 -2.25
CA ALA A 12 -1.35 -6.06 -2.13
C ALA A 12 -2.79 -6.29 -2.60
N GLU A 13 -2.93 -7.09 -3.65
CA GLU A 13 -4.22 -7.37 -4.25
C GLU A 13 -4.83 -8.63 -3.65
N THR A 14 -6.08 -8.57 -3.21
CA THR A 14 -6.77 -9.72 -2.60
C THR A 14 -8.13 -9.98 -3.23
N THR A 15 -8.74 -11.13 -2.93
CA THR A 15 -10.10 -11.44 -3.41
C THR A 15 -11.19 -10.48 -2.88
N GLY A 16 -10.87 -9.62 -1.92
CA GLY A 16 -11.81 -8.69 -1.29
C GLY A 16 -11.12 -7.56 -0.51
N ILE A 17 -11.74 -7.15 0.60
CA ILE A 17 -11.32 -6.00 1.42
C ILE A 17 -11.20 -6.35 2.91
N ASN A 18 -11.30 -7.62 3.27
CA ASN A 18 -11.17 -8.09 4.63
C ASN A 18 -9.82 -8.83 4.78
N PRO A 19 -8.85 -8.21 5.48
CA PRO A 19 -7.49 -8.72 5.56
C PRO A 19 -7.37 -10.02 6.36
N ARG A 20 -8.46 -10.52 6.98
CA ARG A 20 -8.47 -11.78 7.74
C ARG A 20 -8.92 -13.00 6.94
N ARG A 21 -9.72 -12.79 5.89
CA ARG A 21 -10.42 -13.86 5.15
C ARG A 21 -10.11 -13.88 3.66
N ASP A 22 -9.82 -12.72 3.09
CA ASP A 22 -9.64 -12.58 1.66
C ASP A 22 -8.24 -13.04 1.26
N LYS A 23 -8.15 -13.77 0.14
CA LYS A 23 -6.91 -14.44 -0.29
C LYS A 23 -6.05 -13.48 -1.08
N LEU A 24 -4.74 -13.51 -0.85
CA LEU A 24 -3.77 -12.76 -1.67
C LEU A 24 -3.79 -13.31 -3.11
N LEU A 25 -3.95 -12.41 -4.08
CA LEU A 25 -3.86 -12.68 -5.50
C LEU A 25 -2.48 -12.36 -6.05
N GLY A 26 -1.87 -11.29 -5.54
CA GLY A 26 -0.52 -10.87 -5.93
C GLY A 26 -0.15 -9.53 -5.32
N ILE A 27 1.01 -9.02 -5.71
CA ILE A 27 1.54 -7.73 -5.27
C ILE A 27 1.90 -6.94 -6.52
N SER A 28 1.46 -5.69 -6.59
CA SER A 28 2.05 -4.73 -7.53
C SER A 28 3.21 -3.98 -6.88
N ALA A 29 4.22 -3.60 -7.65
CA ALA A 29 5.33 -2.79 -7.16
C ALA A 29 5.89 -1.84 -8.22
N ALA A 30 6.25 -0.63 -7.79
CA ALA A 30 6.86 0.42 -8.61
C ALA A 30 8.07 1.04 -7.88
N ASN A 31 9.03 1.57 -8.65
CA ASN A 31 10.24 2.14 -8.04
C ASN A 31 10.81 3.38 -8.72
N ASN A 32 10.04 3.97 -9.64
CA ASN A 32 10.45 5.13 -10.42
C ASN A 32 9.27 6.01 -10.86
N GLY A 33 8.03 5.68 -10.46
CA GLY A 33 6.82 6.38 -10.88
C GLY A 33 6.46 6.27 -12.36
N GLN A 34 7.17 5.47 -13.16
CA GLN A 34 6.93 5.32 -14.61
C GLN A 34 6.33 3.95 -14.96
N SER A 35 6.76 2.92 -14.24
CA SER A 35 6.39 1.53 -14.52
C SER A 35 6.16 0.77 -13.22
N ALA A 36 5.20 -0.14 -13.25
CA ALA A 36 4.94 -1.09 -12.18
C ALA A 36 4.96 -2.52 -12.72
N TYR A 37 5.25 -3.45 -11.82
CA TYR A 37 5.21 -4.89 -12.08
C TYR A 37 4.16 -5.52 -11.16
N PHE A 38 3.38 -6.45 -11.68
CA PHE A 38 2.49 -7.28 -10.87
C PHE A 38 3.07 -8.69 -10.74
N PHE A 39 3.20 -9.14 -9.51
CA PHE A 39 3.71 -10.45 -9.14
C PHE A 39 2.54 -11.28 -8.61
N PRO A 40 1.97 -12.21 -9.41
CA PRO A 40 0.93 -13.09 -8.91
C PRO A 40 1.50 -14.02 -7.83
N VAL A 41 0.66 -14.48 -6.91
CA VAL A 41 1.06 -15.49 -5.91
C VAL A 41 1.61 -16.73 -6.62
N GLY A 42 2.77 -17.21 -6.16
CA GLY A 42 3.48 -18.34 -6.76
C GLY A 42 4.41 -17.97 -7.92
N TYR A 43 4.52 -16.68 -8.28
CA TYR A 43 5.51 -16.24 -9.26
C TYR A 43 6.94 -16.53 -8.77
N PRO A 44 7.84 -17.10 -9.61
CA PRO A 44 9.20 -17.49 -9.17
C PRO A 44 10.02 -16.36 -8.55
N ASP A 45 9.90 -15.14 -9.10
CA ASP A 45 10.60 -13.95 -8.60
C ASP A 45 9.74 -13.14 -7.62
N TRP A 46 9.10 -13.83 -6.68
CA TRP A 46 8.22 -13.23 -5.68
C TRP A 46 8.93 -12.12 -4.87
N PRO A 47 8.32 -10.92 -4.72
CA PRO A 47 8.98 -9.78 -4.07
C PRO A 47 9.00 -9.86 -2.53
N GLY A 48 8.48 -10.94 -1.92
CA GLY A 48 8.37 -11.05 -0.46
C GLY A 48 9.68 -10.82 0.30
N ARG A 49 10.82 -11.29 -0.23
CA ARG A 49 12.13 -11.03 0.39
C ARG A 49 12.54 -9.55 0.33
N LEU A 50 12.18 -8.86 -0.75
CA LEU A 50 12.43 -7.42 -0.89
C LEU A 50 11.59 -6.63 0.10
N LEU A 51 10.32 -7.00 0.26
CA LEU A 51 9.39 -6.29 1.14
C LEU A 51 9.67 -6.55 2.62
N ALA A 52 10.18 -7.72 2.97
CA ALA A 52 10.61 -8.08 4.32
C ALA A 52 12.00 -7.53 4.70
N ASP A 53 12.68 -6.82 3.80
CA ASP A 53 13.96 -6.18 4.09
C ASP A 53 13.72 -4.79 4.71
N ASP A 54 14.00 -4.65 6.00
CA ASP A 54 13.79 -3.42 6.76
C ASP A 54 14.75 -2.29 6.36
N SER A 55 15.85 -2.61 5.67
CA SER A 55 16.76 -1.58 5.16
C SER A 55 16.17 -0.81 3.98
N ILE A 56 15.09 -1.33 3.37
CA ILE A 56 14.40 -0.73 2.24
C ILE A 56 13.11 -0.09 2.76
N PRO A 57 12.85 1.20 2.55
CA PRO A 57 11.55 1.80 2.83
C PRO A 57 10.49 1.30 1.83
N LYS A 58 9.31 0.97 2.35
CA LYS A 58 8.16 0.51 1.57
C LYS A 58 7.06 1.57 1.54
N ILE A 59 6.76 2.11 0.37
CA ILE A 59 5.69 3.08 0.18
C ILE A 59 4.39 2.34 -0.14
N ALA A 60 3.33 2.65 0.58
CA ALA A 60 2.00 2.12 0.34
C ALA A 60 0.94 3.20 0.56
N HIS A 61 -0.31 2.87 0.30
CA HIS A 61 -1.45 3.73 0.58
C HIS A 61 -2.45 2.95 1.43
N ASN A 62 -2.70 3.38 2.67
CA ASN A 62 -3.45 2.61 3.66
C ASN A 62 -2.76 1.28 4.03
N ALA A 63 -1.49 1.38 4.41
CA ALA A 63 -0.56 0.27 4.58
C ALA A 63 -0.93 -0.72 5.71
N ILE A 64 -1.85 -0.34 6.62
CA ILE A 64 -2.39 -1.25 7.63
C ILE A 64 -3.03 -2.47 6.96
N PHE A 65 -3.76 -2.24 5.86
CA PHE A 65 -4.40 -3.33 5.11
C PHE A 65 -3.36 -4.25 4.48
N ASP A 66 -2.43 -3.70 3.69
CA ASP A 66 -1.37 -4.44 3.01
C ASP A 66 -0.53 -5.27 3.98
N ARG A 67 -0.08 -4.63 5.06
CA ARG A 67 0.70 -5.30 6.10
C ARG A 67 -0.07 -6.46 6.72
N SER A 68 -1.35 -6.26 7.00
CA SER A 68 -2.19 -7.29 7.60
C SER A 68 -2.35 -8.50 6.69
N VAL A 69 -2.66 -8.27 5.41
CA VAL A 69 -2.75 -9.33 4.39
C VAL A 69 -1.44 -10.09 4.26
N LEU A 70 -0.32 -9.37 4.15
CA LEU A 70 0.99 -9.98 3.91
C LEU A 70 1.51 -10.74 5.14
N LYS A 71 1.21 -10.25 6.35
CA LYS A 71 1.52 -10.96 7.60
C LYS A 71 0.82 -12.32 7.66
N GLN A 72 -0.43 -12.42 7.20
CA GLN A 72 -1.13 -13.71 7.09
C GLN A 72 -0.47 -14.68 6.10
N HIS A 73 0.29 -14.16 5.13
CA HIS A 73 1.05 -14.94 4.15
C HIS A 73 2.53 -15.11 4.56
N GLY A 74 2.87 -14.84 5.83
CA GLY A 74 4.21 -15.04 6.38
C GLY A 74 5.24 -13.99 5.96
N ILE A 75 4.79 -12.85 5.42
CA ILE A 75 5.64 -11.73 5.00
C ILE A 75 5.39 -10.58 5.97
N ILE A 76 6.36 -10.32 6.83
CA ILE A 76 6.32 -9.18 7.74
C ILE A 76 6.96 -7.99 7.03
N ILE A 77 6.29 -6.85 7.03
CA ILE A 77 6.77 -5.61 6.44
C ILE A 77 6.83 -4.56 7.55
N ASP A 78 8.01 -3.98 7.74
CA ASP A 78 8.25 -2.81 8.58
C ASP A 78 8.90 -1.68 7.74
N ASN A 79 9.38 -0.58 8.32
CA ASN A 79 9.89 0.59 7.56
C ASN A 79 8.92 1.06 6.45
N ILE A 80 7.67 1.26 6.85
CA ILE A 80 6.56 1.63 5.97
C ILE A 80 6.47 3.16 5.86
N ILE A 81 6.09 3.63 4.67
CA ILE A 81 5.70 5.00 4.36
C ILE A 81 4.26 4.94 3.86
N ASP A 82 3.31 5.47 4.63
CA ASP A 82 1.90 5.49 4.25
C ASP A 82 1.50 6.87 3.69
N THR A 83 1.22 6.89 2.38
CA THR A 83 0.80 8.12 1.68
C THR A 83 -0.55 8.64 2.11
N MET A 84 -1.44 7.79 2.64
CA MET A 84 -2.72 8.22 3.19
C MET A 84 -2.52 9.07 4.45
N ILE A 85 -1.62 8.63 5.34
CA ILE A 85 -1.27 9.37 6.55
C ILE A 85 -0.47 10.63 6.20
N ALA A 86 0.46 10.55 5.25
CA ALA A 86 1.17 11.74 4.75
C ALA A 86 0.19 12.79 4.23
N ALA A 87 -0.80 12.37 3.42
CA ALA A 87 -1.85 13.26 2.90
C ALA A 87 -2.67 13.92 4.03
N HIS A 88 -3.01 13.15 5.06
CA HIS A 88 -3.71 13.67 6.23
C HIS A 88 -2.91 14.77 6.95
N LEU A 89 -1.62 14.54 7.19
CA LEU A 89 -0.74 15.50 7.87
C LEU A 89 -0.43 16.75 7.04
N VAL A 90 -0.63 16.69 5.72
CA VAL A 90 -0.62 17.88 4.83
C VAL A 90 -2.03 18.44 4.60
N GLY A 91 -2.99 18.11 5.46
CA GLY A 91 -4.30 18.77 5.53
C GLY A 91 -5.29 18.36 4.44
N GLU A 92 -5.06 17.24 3.74
CA GLU A 92 -6.06 16.70 2.83
C GLU A 92 -7.26 16.14 3.58
N LEU A 93 -8.46 16.43 3.08
CA LEU A 93 -9.72 15.96 3.66
C LEU A 93 -10.16 14.62 3.05
N ALA A 94 -9.96 14.46 1.74
CA ALA A 94 -10.31 13.24 1.01
C ALA A 94 -9.05 12.40 0.82
N LEU A 95 -8.93 11.34 1.62
CA LEU A 95 -7.69 10.56 1.72
C LEU A 95 -7.62 9.34 0.82
N ASN A 96 -8.68 9.02 0.04
CA ASN A 96 -8.65 7.86 -0.83
C ASN A 96 -7.69 8.07 -2.02
N LEU A 97 -7.01 6.98 -2.42
CA LEU A 97 -6.00 7.01 -3.47
C LEU A 97 -6.48 7.64 -4.76
N LYS A 98 -7.71 7.35 -5.19
CA LYS A 98 -8.30 7.88 -6.43
C LYS A 98 -8.41 9.41 -6.39
N GLY A 99 -8.94 9.96 -5.30
CA GLY A 99 -9.10 11.40 -5.11
C GLY A 99 -7.75 12.11 -5.05
N LEU A 100 -6.82 11.57 -4.26
CA LEU A 100 -5.47 12.12 -4.14
C LEU A 100 -4.72 12.05 -5.48
N SER A 101 -4.78 10.94 -6.20
CA SER A 101 -4.13 10.77 -7.51
C SER A 101 -4.67 11.77 -8.54
N ALA A 102 -6.00 11.98 -8.58
CA ALA A 102 -6.59 12.95 -9.48
C ALA A 102 -6.16 14.38 -9.15
N ARG A 103 -6.14 14.73 -7.86
CA ARG A 103 -5.83 16.07 -7.38
C ARG A 103 -4.35 16.44 -7.49
N TRP A 104 -3.46 15.57 -7.02
CA TRP A 104 -2.03 15.83 -6.91
C TRP A 104 -1.26 15.45 -8.18
N LEU A 105 -1.69 14.39 -8.86
CA LEU A 105 -0.92 13.79 -9.96
C LEU A 105 -1.59 13.94 -11.32
N SER A 106 -2.82 14.49 -11.37
CA SER A 106 -3.67 14.46 -12.58
C SER A 106 -3.81 13.03 -13.16
N MET A 107 -3.72 12.01 -12.29
CA MET A 107 -3.72 10.61 -12.68
C MET A 107 -5.04 9.94 -12.28
N LYS A 108 -5.59 9.14 -13.20
CA LYS A 108 -6.78 8.35 -12.93
C LYS A 108 -6.39 6.98 -12.38
N VAL A 109 -6.94 6.65 -11.22
CA VAL A 109 -6.84 5.33 -10.60
C VAL A 109 -8.25 4.77 -10.41
N THR A 110 -8.43 3.47 -10.68
CA THR A 110 -9.71 2.77 -10.50
C THR A 110 -9.81 2.29 -9.05
N SER A 111 -10.90 2.62 -8.36
CA SER A 111 -11.15 2.13 -7.01
C SER A 111 -11.83 0.76 -7.02
N TYR A 112 -11.72 0.02 -5.91
CA TYR A 112 -12.26 -1.33 -5.77
C TYR A 112 -13.78 -1.40 -6.06
N ASP A 113 -14.54 -0.40 -5.61
CA ASP A 113 -15.99 -0.30 -5.80
C ASP A 113 -16.41 -0.05 -7.26
N GLU A 114 -15.48 0.36 -8.13
CA GLU A 114 -15.72 0.55 -9.57
C GLU A 114 -15.52 -0.73 -10.39
N LEU A 115 -15.04 -1.82 -9.76
CA LEU A 115 -14.82 -3.09 -10.44
C LEU A 115 -16.15 -3.69 -10.90
N LYS A 116 -16.21 -4.08 -12.17
CA LYS A 116 -17.40 -4.69 -12.80
C LYS A 116 -17.55 -6.18 -12.50
N LYS A 117 -16.53 -6.79 -11.90
CA LYS A 117 -16.51 -8.19 -11.48
C LYS A 117 -15.63 -8.33 -10.23
N PRO A 118 -15.84 -9.37 -9.41
CA PRO A 118 -15.02 -9.61 -8.22
C PRO A 118 -13.52 -9.69 -8.55
N MET A 119 -12.66 -9.19 -7.66
CA MET A 119 -11.21 -9.15 -7.87
C MET A 119 -10.63 -10.53 -8.22
N GLY A 120 -11.09 -11.58 -7.54
CA GLY A 120 -10.66 -12.96 -7.80
C GLY A 120 -11.09 -13.54 -9.17
N GLN A 121 -11.85 -12.79 -9.98
CA GLN A 121 -12.26 -13.16 -11.34
C GLN A 121 -11.59 -12.29 -12.43
N LEU A 122 -10.66 -11.40 -12.04
CA LEU A 122 -9.85 -10.65 -12.98
C LEU A 122 -8.81 -11.57 -13.64
N THR A 123 -8.54 -11.33 -14.92
CA THR A 123 -7.39 -11.91 -15.62
C THR A 123 -6.11 -11.25 -15.12
N LEU A 124 -4.96 -11.84 -15.45
CA LEU A 124 -3.66 -11.25 -15.12
C LEU A 124 -3.51 -9.84 -15.72
N ASP A 125 -3.91 -9.63 -16.97
CA ASP A 125 -3.83 -8.32 -17.62
C ASP A 125 -4.72 -7.27 -16.95
N GLU A 126 -5.91 -7.68 -16.49
CA GLU A 126 -6.80 -6.80 -15.73
C GLU A 126 -6.22 -6.45 -14.35
N LEU A 127 -5.62 -7.42 -13.65
CA LEU A 127 -4.90 -7.18 -12.40
C LEU A 127 -3.71 -6.24 -12.60
N CYS A 128 -2.91 -6.43 -13.66
CA CYS A 128 -1.82 -5.53 -14.01
C CYS A 128 -2.32 -4.11 -14.27
N GLY A 129 -3.39 -3.97 -15.07
CA GLY A 129 -3.98 -2.67 -15.42
C GLY A 129 -4.67 -1.98 -14.25
N TYR A 130 -5.19 -2.74 -13.29
CA TYR A 130 -5.78 -2.22 -12.07
C TYR A 130 -4.70 -1.80 -11.05
N SER A 131 -3.81 -2.72 -10.68
CA SER A 131 -2.86 -2.56 -9.56
C SER A 131 -1.64 -1.71 -9.89
N GLY A 132 -1.15 -1.75 -11.13
CA GLY A 132 0.05 -1.00 -11.53
C GLY A 132 -0.06 0.51 -11.28
N PRO A 133 -1.15 1.17 -11.70
CA PRO A 133 -1.41 2.57 -11.37
C PRO A 133 -1.48 2.88 -9.88
N HIS A 134 -1.88 1.94 -9.01
CA HIS A 134 -1.92 2.16 -7.56
C HIS A 134 -0.51 2.28 -6.99
N SER A 135 0.38 1.33 -7.31
CA SER A 135 1.80 1.40 -6.93
C SER A 135 2.50 2.64 -7.47
N ILE A 136 2.21 3.03 -8.72
CA ILE A 136 2.77 4.27 -9.31
C ILE A 136 2.22 5.51 -8.57
N ALA A 137 0.93 5.53 -8.25
CA ALA A 137 0.30 6.62 -7.52
C ALA A 137 0.94 6.80 -6.14
N ALA A 138 1.09 5.72 -5.39
CA ALA A 138 1.72 5.74 -4.07
C ALA A 138 3.15 6.28 -4.15
N TRP A 139 3.95 5.82 -5.12
CA TRP A 139 5.29 6.35 -5.36
C TRP A 139 5.27 7.87 -5.58
N LEU A 140 4.48 8.34 -6.54
CA LEU A 140 4.44 9.75 -6.94
C LEU A 140 3.85 10.65 -5.85
N LEU A 141 2.81 10.19 -5.16
CA LEU A 141 2.26 10.90 -4.01
C LEU A 141 3.33 11.11 -2.94
N TRP A 142 4.15 10.11 -2.63
CA TRP A 142 5.22 10.30 -1.67
C TRP A 142 6.22 11.38 -2.11
N GLN A 143 6.59 11.42 -3.39
CA GLN A 143 7.50 12.46 -3.91
C GLN A 143 6.95 13.88 -3.74
N GLU A 144 5.63 14.05 -3.80
CA GLU A 144 4.97 15.35 -3.63
C GLU A 144 4.70 15.70 -2.15
N LEU A 145 4.31 14.69 -1.35
CA LEU A 145 3.87 14.87 0.03
C LEU A 145 5.05 15.03 1.00
N GLU A 146 6.17 14.32 0.80
CA GLU A 146 7.32 14.39 1.70
C GLU A 146 7.89 15.82 1.84
N PRO A 147 8.11 16.58 0.75
CA PRO A 147 8.51 17.98 0.85
C PRO A 147 7.50 18.85 1.61
N MET A 148 6.20 18.53 1.53
CA MET A 148 5.15 19.26 2.25
C MET A 148 5.15 18.96 3.74
N LEU A 149 5.35 17.70 4.14
CA LEU A 149 5.55 17.34 5.55
C LEU A 149 6.70 18.12 6.17
N ARG A 150 7.83 18.23 5.45
CA ARG A 150 8.98 19.02 5.89
C ARG A 150 8.64 20.50 6.01
N ARG A 151 7.99 21.07 4.99
CA ARG A 151 7.62 22.49 4.96
C ARG A 151 6.68 22.85 6.10
N TRP A 152 5.79 21.95 6.51
CA TRP A 152 4.78 22.20 7.53
C TRP A 152 5.20 21.76 8.93
N GLY A 153 6.41 21.21 9.08
CA GLY A 153 6.94 20.75 10.36
C GLY A 153 6.29 19.47 10.88
N SER A 154 5.62 18.70 10.02
CA SER A 154 4.97 17.42 10.37
C SER A 154 5.79 16.18 9.98
N TYR A 155 7.00 16.37 9.42
CA TYR A 155 7.89 15.28 9.02
C TYR A 155 8.31 14.37 10.19
N ASP A 156 8.68 14.96 11.32
CA ASP A 156 9.10 14.18 12.49
C ASP A 156 7.90 13.45 13.11
N ILE A 157 6.74 14.09 13.19
CA ILE A 157 5.49 13.43 13.63
C ILE A 157 5.15 12.25 12.72
N PHE A 158 5.28 12.41 11.41
CA PHE A 158 5.05 11.33 10.45
C PHE A 158 5.95 10.12 10.74
N HIS A 159 7.27 10.34 10.90
CA HIS A 159 8.23 9.25 11.04
C HIS A 159 8.35 8.68 12.46
N GLU A 160 8.22 9.50 13.49
CA GLU A 160 8.48 9.12 14.89
C GLU A 160 7.21 8.70 15.63
N LEU A 161 6.03 9.11 15.17
CA LEU A 161 4.75 8.78 15.78
C LEU A 161 3.87 7.95 14.86
N GLU A 162 3.54 8.46 13.68
CA GLU A 162 2.52 7.84 12.83
C GLU A 162 2.97 6.52 12.19
N MET A 163 4.16 6.48 11.57
CA MET A 163 4.66 5.25 10.93
C MET A 163 4.90 4.10 11.93
N PRO A 164 5.44 4.33 13.15
CA PRO A 164 5.54 3.29 14.16
C PRO A 164 4.19 2.73 14.65
N LEU A 165 3.09 3.49 14.50
CA LEU A 165 1.75 3.01 14.87
C LEU A 165 1.13 2.08 13.82
N VAL A 166 1.51 2.17 12.54
CA VAL A 166 1.02 1.28 11.47
C VAL A 166 1.14 -0.22 11.81
N PRO A 167 2.33 -0.74 12.20
CA PRO A 167 2.46 -2.15 12.57
C PRO A 167 1.67 -2.52 13.83
N VAL A 168 1.54 -1.59 14.79
CA VAL A 168 0.76 -1.81 16.03
C VAL A 168 -0.73 -1.94 15.72
N LEU A 169 -1.27 -1.05 14.90
CA LEU A 169 -2.68 -1.08 14.50
C LEU A 169 -3.00 -2.33 13.67
N SER A 170 -2.14 -2.69 12.72
CA SER A 170 -2.25 -3.94 11.97
C SER A 170 -2.30 -5.17 12.90
N ASP A 171 -1.45 -5.20 13.94
CA ASP A 171 -1.44 -6.30 14.91
C ASP A 171 -2.69 -6.31 15.79
N MET A 172 -3.15 -5.14 16.26
CA MET A 172 -4.40 -5.02 17.02
C MET A 172 -5.61 -5.49 16.20
N GLU A 173 -5.70 -5.05 14.95
CA GLU A 173 -6.78 -5.42 14.02
C GLU A 173 -6.78 -6.90 13.69
N LEU A 174 -5.61 -7.54 13.58
CA LEU A 174 -5.45 -8.98 13.35
C LEU A 174 -5.68 -9.83 14.60
N ASN A 175 -5.45 -9.29 15.80
CA ASN A 175 -5.77 -9.97 17.05
C ASN A 175 -7.28 -9.92 17.31
N GLY A 176 -7.88 -8.74 17.18
CA GLY A 176 -9.31 -8.52 17.41
C GLY A 176 -9.66 -8.57 18.90
N ALA A 177 -10.96 -8.59 19.19
CA ALA A 177 -11.49 -8.70 20.54
C ALA A 177 -12.47 -9.87 20.62
N MET A 178 -12.35 -10.67 21.68
CA MET A 178 -13.33 -11.70 21.99
C MET A 178 -14.59 -11.04 22.54
N ILE A 179 -15.75 -11.39 21.98
CA ILE A 179 -17.06 -10.90 22.42
C ILE A 179 -17.86 -12.12 22.86
N ASP A 180 -18.40 -12.06 24.08
CA ASP A 180 -19.41 -13.01 24.54
C ASP A 180 -20.77 -12.59 23.97
N ALA A 181 -21.46 -13.53 23.32
CA ALA A 181 -22.71 -13.28 22.61
C ALA A 181 -23.92 -13.99 23.26
N ASP A 182 -23.70 -14.64 24.41
CA ASP A 182 -24.74 -15.22 25.26
C ASP A 182 -25.51 -14.14 26.05
#